data_AF-A0A661P714-F1
#
_entry.id   AF-A0A661P714-F1
#
_cell.length_a   1.000
_cell.length_b   1.000
_cell.length_c   1.000
_cell.angle_alpha   90.00
_cell.angle_beta   90.00
_cell.angle_gamma   90.00
#
_symmetry.space_group_name_H-M   'P 1'
#
loop_
_entity.id
_entity.type
_entity.pdbx_description
1 polymer ?
#
loop_
_entity_poly.entity_id
_entity_poly.type
_entity_poly.pdbx_seq_one_letter_code
_entity_poly.pdbx_strand_id
1 'polypeptide(L)' 'MIEILEESSGATVGFSLSGKLHDEDYKSFVPQMEDVIAREGKVRLLAH' A
#
# COMPACT_ATOMS: atom_id res chain seq x y z
N MET A 1 -6.54 2.47 10.15
CA MET A 1 -6.29 1.11 9.69
C MET A 1 -5.96 1.19 8.21
N ILE A 2 -4.85 0.58 7.79
CA ILE A 2 -4.45 0.49 6.39
C ILE A 2 -4.76 -0.94 5.92
N GLU A 3 -5.73 -1.07 5.01
CA GLU A 3 -6.03 -2.36 4.38
C GLU A 3 -5.61 -2.31 2.91
N ILE A 4 -4.87 -3.33 2.45
CA ILE A 4 -4.47 -3.44 1.05
C ILE A 4 -5.60 -4.08 0.28
N LEU A 5 -6.06 -3.41 -0.77
CA LEU A 5 -7.11 -3.91 -1.65
C LEU A 5 -6.53 -5.01 -2.54
N GLU A 6 -7.19 -6.17 -2.58
CA GLU A 6 -6.81 -7.32 -3.43
C GLU A 6 -6.84 -6.99 -4.93
N GLU A 7 -7.48 -5.90 -5.33
CA GLU A 7 -7.44 -5.35 -6.70
C GLU A 7 -6.10 -4.68 -7.08
N SER A 8 -5.08 -4.79 -6.21
CA SER A 8 -3.71 -4.36 -6.50
C SER A 8 -3.08 -5.25 -7.57
N SER A 9 -3.33 -4.97 -8.85
CA SER A 9 -2.74 -5.70 -9.98
C SER A 9 -1.57 -4.94 -10.61
N GLY A 10 -0.41 -5.60 -10.67
CA GLY A 10 0.82 -5.09 -11.29
C GLY A 10 1.39 -3.89 -10.55
N ALA A 11 1.64 -2.80 -11.29
CA ALA A 11 2.21 -1.57 -10.75
C ALA A 11 1.21 -0.70 -9.95
N THR A 12 -0.01 -1.16 -9.66
CA THR A 12 -0.99 -0.38 -8.90
C THR A 12 -1.26 -1.04 -7.56
N VAL A 13 -1.05 -0.29 -6.48
CA VAL A 13 -1.34 -0.71 -5.11
C VAL A 13 -2.52 0.11 -4.60
N GLY A 14 -3.65 -0.57 -4.40
CA GLY A 14 -4.85 0.01 -3.80
C GLY A 14 -4.83 -0.20 -2.30
N PHE A 15 -5.19 0.84 -1.55
CA PHE A 15 -5.29 0.78 -0.10
C PHE A 15 -6.54 1.53 0.36
N SER A 16 -7.25 0.93 1.29
CA SER A 16 -8.32 1.60 2.01
C SER A 16 -7.79 2.19 3.30
N LEU A 17 -8.01 3.49 3.48
CA LEU A 17 -7.62 4.24 4.67
C LEU A 17 -8.87 4.50 5.51
N SER A 18 -9.18 3.57 6.41
CA SER A 18 -10.36 3.69 7.27
C SER A 18 -10.00 4.02 8.73
N GLY A 19 -10.71 5.01 9.30
CA GLY A 19 -10.64 5.38 10.72
C GLY A 19 -9.36 6.12 11.12
N LYS A 20 -8.79 5.78 12.30
CA LYS A 20 -7.51 6.32 12.78
C LYS A 20 -6.36 5.45 12.28
N LEU A 21 -5.39 6.07 11.64
CA LEU A 21 -4.16 5.43 11.20
C LEU A 21 -3.21 5.34 12.39
N HIS A 22 -2.72 4.15 12.69
CA HIS A 22 -1.75 3.91 13.74
C HIS A 22 -0.34 3.72 13.14
N ASP A 23 0.69 4.03 13.93
CA ASP A 23 2.09 3.87 13.53
C ASP A 23 2.44 2.42 13.13
N GLU A 24 1.77 1.43 13.74
CA GLU A 24 1.93 0.02 13.40
C GLU A 24 1.47 -0.31 11.98
N ASP A 25 0.43 0.36 11.47
CA ASP A 25 -0.03 0.18 10.09
C ASP A 25 1.08 0.61 9.09
N TYR A 26 1.75 1.74 9.37
CA TYR A 26 2.84 2.25 8.52
C TYR A 26 4.08 1.34 8.53
N LYS A 27 4.41 0.75 9.67
CA LYS A 27 5.55 -0.18 9.79
C LYS A 27 5.41 -1.42 8.92
N SER A 28 4.18 -1.87 8.65
CA SER A 28 3.92 -3.00 7.75
C SER A 28 3.78 -2.55 6.29
N PHE A 29 3.18 -1.37 6.07
CA PHE A 29 2.90 -0.84 4.74
C PHE A 29 4.17 -0.38 3.97
N VAL A 30 5.05 0.39 4.63
CA VAL A 30 6.26 0.96 3.99
C VAL A 30 7.16 -0.13 3.37
N PRO A 31 7.53 -1.23 4.07
CA PRO A 31 8.40 -2.25 3.49
C PRO A 31 7.73 -3.02 2.33
N GLN A 32 6.40 -3.21 2.37
CA GLN A 32 5.67 -3.82 1.24
C GLN A 32 5.68 -2.92 0.01
N MET A 33 5.50 -1.61 0.22
CA MET A 33 5.65 -0.62 -0.84
C MET A 33 7.06 -0.60 -1.43
N GLU A 34 8.10 -0.66 -0.60
CA GLU A 34 9.49 -0.71 -1.06
C GLU A 34 9.77 -1.97 -1.91
N ASP A 35 9.24 -3.14 -1.54
CA ASP A 35 9.38 -4.37 -2.33
C ASP A 35 8.70 -4.25 -3.70
N VAL A 36 7.49 -3.70 -3.76
CA VAL A 36 6.76 -3.50 -5.03
C VAL A 36 7.46 -2.44 -5.89
N ILE A 37 7.94 -1.34 -5.30
CA ILE A 37 8.74 -0.32 -6.02
C ILE A 37 10.03 -0.91 -6.56
N ALA A 38 10.71 -1.76 -5.79
CA ALA A 38 11.94 -2.40 -6.23
C ALA A 38 11.71 -3.36 -7.41
N ARG A 39 10.54 -4.01 -7.47
CA ARG A 39 10.17 -4.95 -8.55
C ARG A 39 9.63 -4.25 -9.80
N GLU A 40 8.68 -3.34 -9.64
CA GLU A 40 7.91 -2.74 -10.74
C GLU A 40 8.41 -1.33 -11.11
N GLY A 41 9.32 -0.76 -10.30
CA GLY A 41 9.81 0.60 -10.45
C GLY A 41 8.74 1.62 -10.07
N LYS A 42 7.96 2.08 -11.06
CA LYS A 42 6.97 3.15 -10.85
C LYS A 42 5.62 2.57 -10.47
N VAL A 43 5.28 2.67 -9.19
CA VAL A 43 3.97 2.26 -8.66
C VAL A 43 2.96 3.41 -8.65
N ARG A 44 1.68 3.07 -8.83
CA ARG A 44 0.53 3.95 -8.66
C ARG A 44 -0.18 3.59 -7.36
N LEU A 45 -0.34 4.58 -6.51
CA LEU A 45 -1.02 4.44 -5.23
C LEU A 45 -2.46 4.94 -5.39
N LEU A 46 -3.44 4.07 -5.09
CA LEU A 46 -4.85 4.43 -5.02
C LEU A 46 -5.31 4.36 -3.57
N ALA A 47 -5.67 5.53 -3.02
CA ALA A 47 -6.19 5.67 -1.67
C ALA A 47 -7.72 5.88 -1.73
N HIS A 48 -8.47 5.05 -1.03
CA HIS A 48 -9.93 5.17 -0.86
C HIS A 48 -10.31 5.23 0.62
#